data_AF-A0A4Q2ZDJ5-F1
#
_entry.id   AF-A0A4Q2ZDJ5-F1
#
_cell.length_a   1.000
_cell.length_b   1.000
_cell.length_c   1.000
_cell.angle_alpha   90.00
_cell.angle_beta   90.00
_cell.angle_gamma   90.00
#
_symmetry.space_group_name_H-M   'P 1'
#
loop_
_entity.id
_entity.type
_entity.pdbx_description
1 polymer ?
#
loop_
_entity_poly.entity_id
_entity_poly.type
_entity_poly.pdbx_seq_one_letter_code
_entity_poly.pdbx_strand_id
1 'polypeptide(L)'
;MKSKSLPAYLLVPCVTLAFSQAAYSVTNLLIQDYEPTGYDWFDSAIWDNGVPGNGNDVTMPTQYVEGQNVDVRVQLAGQDVTLGSFDIDYGTTLDVYNTTFTVLGSTHAEGFISINGGTMSLGQNLLYNAATKTLEGGQCLVQDQGAPDLTILQWEGADIVINSGGFNLFGTNARVRDQNTGLDAFRNLAVNNHFLTIDDGYVMNVPGNFENTVNGEITLNLNVSPRTPEFNIAGNFQNDGLVELRGNTVFNVSGGLSGSGRIVITGTQNQVSVVGVYTQNGGEVDLGSDGGSGIDSFTLKAQAHIYDGSSKIKGTGTIEGNVTITSGTVSPGASPGQVTVDGDLSLEAESVLDIEIGGTTAVTGFDRIRQINGSAGIVIGGELVVNVIGGFYDTIQAADEFAIVTSEHPLNGSFSNVASGERLTTSDGRGSFVVTYTGQEVVLSGFEVIPESFSSWLSRYEIPTGQDGGLDDPNGDGITNLEAYARGISPVGTTSPKPPVAVVSGSDLAVSVSTSRAAEGVIVKSEVSTDLVNWTDGPTATDTEESATRSVLGISVPMAPSGPKFVRFTFEEGSP
;
A
#
# COMPACT_ATOMS: atom_id res chain seq x y z
N MET A 1 13.76 10.23 -48.00
CA MET A 1 12.30 10.11 -48.17
C MET A 1 11.69 10.05 -46.79
N LYS A 2 11.06 11.15 -46.34
CA LYS A 2 10.31 11.16 -45.07
C LYS A 2 9.07 10.30 -45.25
N SER A 3 8.81 9.38 -44.33
CA SER A 3 7.56 8.62 -44.29
C SER A 3 6.41 9.61 -44.17
N LYS A 4 5.47 9.55 -45.13
CA LYS A 4 4.14 10.15 -44.94
C LYS A 4 3.49 9.40 -43.78
N SER A 5 3.45 10.01 -42.60
CA SER A 5 2.47 9.63 -41.59
C SER A 5 1.10 9.84 -42.22
N LEU A 6 0.27 8.78 -42.17
CA LEU A 6 -1.16 8.94 -42.37
C LEU A 6 -1.67 9.93 -41.32
N PRO A 7 -2.66 10.80 -41.63
CA PRO A 7 -3.25 11.65 -40.62
C PRO A 7 -3.86 10.76 -39.54
N ALA A 8 -3.42 10.93 -38.30
CA ALA A 8 -4.17 10.43 -37.16
C ALA A 8 -5.55 11.08 -37.23
N TYR A 9 -6.60 10.28 -37.41
CA TYR A 9 -7.96 10.76 -37.20
C TYR A 9 -8.07 11.05 -35.70
N LEU A 10 -8.09 12.34 -35.36
CA LEU A 10 -8.33 12.83 -34.02
C LEU A 10 -9.81 12.56 -33.70
N LEU A 11 -10.08 11.50 -32.93
CA LEU A 11 -11.41 11.26 -32.35
C LEU A 11 -11.64 12.35 -31.29
N VAL A 12 -12.61 13.20 -31.55
CA VAL A 12 -13.07 14.23 -30.61
C VAL A 12 -14.15 13.58 -29.75
N PRO A 13 -14.06 13.60 -28.40
CA PRO A 13 -15.10 13.03 -27.55
C PRO A 13 -16.44 13.68 -27.89
N CYS A 14 -17.46 12.90 -28.21
CA CYS A 14 -18.79 13.41 -28.51
C CYS A 14 -19.87 12.68 -27.71
N VAL A 15 -20.91 13.42 -27.36
CA VAL A 15 -22.18 12.84 -26.95
C VAL A 15 -23.16 13.09 -28.08
N THR A 16 -23.75 12.01 -28.59
CA THR A 16 -24.85 12.11 -29.55
C THR A 16 -26.13 11.54 -28.93
N LEU A 17 -27.09 12.43 -28.70
CA LEU A 17 -28.45 12.06 -28.26
C LEU A 17 -29.39 12.15 -29.46
N ALA A 18 -29.92 11.02 -29.91
CA ALA A 18 -30.93 10.96 -30.97
C ALA A 18 -32.32 10.75 -30.38
N PHE A 19 -33.20 11.74 -30.48
CA PHE A 19 -34.56 11.68 -29.95
C PHE A 19 -35.51 10.99 -30.94
N SER A 20 -36.33 10.07 -30.45
CA SER A 20 -37.32 9.39 -31.30
C SER A 20 -38.49 10.33 -31.66
N GLN A 21 -39.03 10.22 -32.88
CA GLN A 21 -40.14 11.07 -33.35
C GLN A 21 -41.45 10.96 -32.54
N ALA A 22 -41.59 9.98 -31.63
CA ALA A 22 -42.86 9.61 -31.01
C ALA A 22 -43.01 9.97 -29.54
N ALA A 23 -41.99 10.51 -28.87
CA ALA A 23 -42.13 11.03 -27.52
C ALA A 23 -41.01 12.04 -27.26
N TYR A 24 -41.35 13.32 -27.03
CA TYR A 24 -41.00 14.03 -25.80
C TYR A 24 -41.63 15.41 -25.67
N SER A 25 -42.07 15.72 -24.44
CA SER A 25 -42.11 17.06 -23.87
C SER A 25 -41.08 17.11 -22.73
N VAL A 26 -39.78 17.21 -23.04
CA VAL A 26 -38.78 17.45 -21.99
C VAL A 26 -38.76 18.96 -21.74
N THR A 27 -39.39 19.42 -20.67
CA THR A 27 -39.30 20.84 -20.25
C THR A 27 -37.97 21.15 -19.57
N ASN A 28 -37.24 20.15 -19.05
CA ASN A 28 -36.04 20.34 -18.21
C ASN A 28 -34.91 19.34 -18.55
N LEU A 29 -34.35 19.38 -19.76
CA LEU A 29 -33.09 18.69 -20.08
C LEU A 29 -31.94 19.62 -19.69
N LEU A 30 -31.24 19.31 -18.60
CA LEU A 30 -30.08 20.08 -18.18
C LEU A 30 -28.82 19.39 -18.71
N ILE A 31 -28.09 20.06 -19.60
CA ILE A 31 -26.78 19.63 -20.07
C ILE A 31 -25.76 20.62 -19.51
N GLN A 32 -24.87 20.15 -18.66
CA GLN A 32 -23.82 20.95 -18.02
C GLN A 32 -22.44 20.42 -18.41
N ASP A 33 -21.55 21.33 -18.76
CA ASP A 33 -20.11 21.07 -18.80
C ASP A 33 -19.59 21.14 -17.34
N TYR A 34 -18.97 20.08 -16.85
CA TYR A 34 -18.43 20.05 -15.49
C TYR A 34 -16.93 20.34 -15.50
N GLU A 35 -16.57 21.62 -15.40
CA GLU A 35 -15.21 22.08 -15.16
C GLU A 35 -14.91 22.14 -13.64
N PRO A 36 -13.87 21.46 -13.13
CA PRO A 36 -13.51 21.55 -11.71
C PRO A 36 -13.04 22.95 -11.27
N THR A 37 -12.75 23.85 -12.22
CA THR A 37 -12.10 25.14 -11.98
C THR A 37 -13.06 26.35 -11.95
N GLY A 38 -14.36 26.14 -12.12
CA GLY A 38 -15.37 27.20 -11.97
C GLY A 38 -15.37 28.25 -13.08
N TYR A 39 -14.79 27.96 -14.24
CA TYR A 39 -14.90 28.79 -15.45
C TYR A 39 -15.86 28.13 -16.44
N ASP A 40 -17.08 28.68 -16.51
CA ASP A 40 -18.16 28.20 -17.39
C ASP A 40 -17.95 28.78 -18.81
N TRP A 41 -17.29 28.03 -19.70
CA TRP A 41 -17.10 28.47 -21.09
C TRP A 41 -18.30 28.15 -22.00
N PHE A 42 -19.23 27.34 -21.52
CA PHE A 42 -20.57 27.17 -22.06
C PHE A 42 -21.58 27.60 -21.01
N ASP A 43 -21.86 28.91 -20.96
CA ASP A 43 -22.98 29.51 -20.21
C ASP A 43 -24.11 28.50 -20.11
N SER A 44 -24.30 27.90 -18.92
CA SER A 44 -25.23 26.79 -18.66
C SER A 44 -26.41 26.85 -19.62
N ALA A 45 -26.39 26.01 -20.66
CA ALA A 45 -27.46 25.99 -21.63
C ALA A 45 -28.63 25.27 -20.96
N ILE A 46 -29.25 25.95 -19.99
CA ILE A 46 -30.59 25.66 -19.53
C ILE A 46 -31.44 25.93 -20.76
N TRP A 47 -31.80 24.88 -21.48
CA TRP A 47 -32.79 24.97 -22.53
C TRP A 47 -34.16 25.15 -21.85
N ASP A 48 -34.39 26.33 -21.27
CA ASP A 48 -35.66 26.75 -20.62
C ASP A 48 -36.85 26.72 -21.60
N ASN A 49 -36.58 26.52 -22.90
CA ASN A 49 -37.58 26.42 -23.97
C ASN A 49 -37.60 25.06 -24.69
N GLY A 50 -37.02 24.01 -24.09
CA GLY A 50 -37.03 22.65 -24.62
C GLY A 50 -35.97 22.38 -25.71
N VAL A 51 -35.71 21.09 -25.91
CA VAL A 51 -34.78 20.52 -26.91
C VAL A 51 -35.11 21.06 -28.32
N PRO A 52 -34.12 21.32 -29.20
CA PRO A 52 -34.39 21.71 -30.59
C PRO A 52 -35.35 20.71 -31.24
N GLY A 53 -36.48 21.21 -31.75
CA GLY A 53 -37.65 20.41 -32.10
C GLY A 53 -37.40 19.26 -33.07
N ASN A 54 -38.32 18.28 -33.01
CA ASN A 54 -38.49 17.08 -33.84
C ASN A 54 -37.42 16.81 -34.91
N GLY A 55 -36.65 15.73 -34.71
CA GLY A 55 -35.82 15.11 -35.76
C GLY A 55 -34.43 15.70 -35.95
N ASN A 56 -33.95 16.53 -35.02
CA ASN A 56 -32.55 16.96 -35.00
C ASN A 56 -31.80 16.18 -33.92
N ASP A 57 -30.78 15.42 -34.34
CA ASP A 57 -29.81 14.83 -33.42
C ASP A 57 -29.12 15.95 -32.63
N VAL A 58 -29.00 15.79 -31.32
CA VAL A 58 -28.17 16.68 -30.50
C VAL A 58 -26.79 16.05 -30.45
N THR A 59 -25.92 16.46 -31.36
CA THR A 59 -24.49 16.14 -31.33
C THR A 59 -23.76 17.31 -30.70
N MET A 60 -23.12 17.09 -29.55
CA MET A 60 -22.25 18.08 -28.93
C MET A 60 -20.79 17.72 -29.21
N PRO A 61 -20.09 18.46 -30.10
CA PRO A 61 -18.65 18.31 -30.22
C PRO A 61 -18.01 18.93 -28.98
N THR A 62 -17.33 18.15 -28.15
CA THR A 62 -16.44 18.73 -27.14
C THR A 62 -15.22 19.30 -27.86
N GLN A 63 -14.72 20.49 -27.49
CA GLN A 63 -13.38 20.88 -27.97
C GLN A 63 -12.36 20.13 -27.13
N TYR A 64 -11.66 19.15 -27.71
CA TYR A 64 -10.56 18.48 -27.03
C TYR A 64 -9.49 19.49 -26.64
N VAL A 65 -9.35 19.75 -25.33
CA VAL A 65 -8.16 20.37 -24.76
C VAL A 65 -7.24 19.22 -24.33
N GLU A 66 -6.04 19.16 -24.92
CA GLU A 66 -5.07 18.10 -24.67
C GLU A 66 -4.79 17.96 -23.15
N GLY A 67 -5.18 16.82 -22.59
CA GLY A 67 -4.97 16.49 -21.17
C GLY A 67 -6.13 16.78 -20.20
N GLN A 68 -7.34 17.12 -20.68
CA GLN A 68 -8.51 17.30 -19.81
C GLN A 68 -9.67 16.35 -20.15
N ASN A 69 -10.31 15.78 -19.11
CA ASN A 69 -11.56 15.04 -19.25
C ASN A 69 -12.70 16.05 -19.44
N VAL A 70 -13.56 15.84 -20.44
CA VAL A 70 -14.73 16.69 -20.66
C VAL A 70 -15.96 15.95 -20.11
N ASP A 71 -16.36 16.31 -18.89
CA ASP A 71 -17.54 15.76 -18.23
C ASP A 71 -18.81 16.45 -18.74
N VAL A 72 -19.48 15.84 -19.73
CA VAL A 72 -20.81 16.30 -20.19
C VAL A 72 -21.90 15.66 -19.34
N ARG A 73 -22.32 16.32 -18.25
CA ARG A 73 -23.41 15.83 -17.41
C ARG A 73 -24.77 16.14 -18.01
N VAL A 74 -25.54 15.11 -18.31
CA VAL A 74 -26.96 15.23 -18.69
C VAL A 74 -27.80 14.88 -17.48
N GLN A 75 -28.21 15.87 -16.67
CA GLN A 75 -29.03 15.63 -15.48
C GLN A 75 -30.52 15.69 -15.82
N LEU A 76 -31.25 14.62 -15.49
CA LEU A 76 -32.68 14.50 -15.71
C LEU A 76 -33.42 14.51 -14.38
N ALA A 77 -33.83 15.68 -13.92
CA ALA A 77 -34.50 15.80 -12.62
C ALA A 77 -36.01 15.52 -12.73
N GLY A 78 -36.43 14.28 -12.43
CA GLY A 78 -37.80 13.94 -12.06
C GLY A 78 -38.83 13.84 -13.20
N GLN A 79 -38.40 13.60 -14.44
CA GLN A 79 -39.28 13.29 -15.59
C GLN A 79 -38.68 12.16 -16.42
N ASP A 80 -39.50 11.16 -16.76
CA ASP A 80 -39.05 10.03 -17.57
C ASP A 80 -38.55 10.50 -18.95
N VAL A 81 -37.52 9.84 -19.50
CA VAL A 81 -36.90 10.12 -20.81
C VAL A 81 -36.84 8.84 -21.66
N THR A 82 -36.98 8.98 -22.99
CA THR A 82 -37.01 7.90 -23.99
C THR A 82 -36.34 8.38 -25.29
N LEU A 83 -35.19 7.82 -25.62
CA LEU A 83 -34.40 8.17 -26.79
C LEU A 83 -34.53 7.11 -27.88
N GLY A 84 -34.24 7.51 -29.12
CA GLY A 84 -34.15 6.61 -30.27
C GLY A 84 -32.82 5.85 -30.29
N SER A 85 -31.70 6.52 -30.02
CA SER A 85 -30.37 5.91 -29.87
C SER A 85 -29.47 6.79 -29.01
N PHE A 86 -28.38 6.23 -28.52
CA PHE A 86 -27.46 6.87 -27.59
C PHE A 86 -26.01 6.50 -27.91
N ASP A 87 -25.12 7.49 -27.98
CA ASP A 87 -23.68 7.28 -28.18
C ASP A 87 -22.90 8.18 -27.21
N ILE A 88 -22.03 7.57 -26.38
CA ILE A 88 -21.05 8.26 -25.55
C ILE A 88 -19.66 7.71 -25.81
N ASP A 89 -18.74 8.63 -26.10
CA ASP A 89 -17.33 8.33 -26.26
C ASP A 89 -16.60 8.28 -24.91
N TYR A 90 -15.38 7.74 -24.95
CA TYR A 90 -14.46 7.73 -23.83
C TYR A 90 -14.22 9.14 -23.26
N GLY A 91 -14.23 9.25 -21.93
CA GLY A 91 -13.99 10.50 -21.20
C GLY A 91 -15.23 11.36 -20.99
N THR A 92 -16.43 10.86 -21.32
CA THR A 92 -17.71 11.54 -21.05
C THR A 92 -18.57 10.78 -20.05
N THR A 93 -19.29 11.50 -19.19
CA THR A 93 -20.13 10.95 -18.11
C THR A 93 -21.62 11.26 -18.29
N LEU A 94 -22.48 10.25 -18.49
CA LEU A 94 -23.94 10.41 -18.41
C LEU A 94 -24.44 10.16 -16.98
N ASP A 95 -25.15 11.11 -16.39
CA ASP A 95 -25.75 10.98 -15.05
C ASP A 95 -27.30 10.95 -15.06
N VAL A 96 -27.90 9.78 -14.82
CA VAL A 96 -29.36 9.64 -14.62
C VAL A 96 -29.68 9.79 -13.14
N TYR A 97 -30.61 10.68 -12.76
CA TYR A 97 -30.98 10.94 -11.35
C TYR A 97 -32.49 10.76 -11.09
N ASN A 98 -32.85 9.82 -10.22
CA ASN A 98 -34.22 9.63 -9.70
C ASN A 98 -35.33 9.64 -10.78
N THR A 99 -35.09 9.00 -11.92
CA THR A 99 -36.05 8.99 -13.04
C THR A 99 -35.93 7.74 -13.92
N THR A 100 -36.87 7.52 -14.84
CA THR A 100 -36.77 6.47 -15.85
C THR A 100 -36.08 7.02 -17.10
N PHE A 101 -34.95 6.45 -17.51
CA PHE A 101 -34.27 6.75 -18.77
C PHE A 101 -34.32 5.53 -19.68
N THR A 102 -34.94 5.66 -20.86
CA THR A 102 -35.10 4.56 -21.81
C THR A 102 -34.39 4.90 -23.12
N VAL A 103 -33.68 3.95 -23.71
CA VAL A 103 -33.14 4.05 -25.08
C VAL A 103 -33.77 2.93 -25.89
N LEU A 104 -34.46 3.26 -26.99
CA LEU A 104 -35.21 2.27 -27.77
C LEU A 104 -34.35 1.54 -28.82
N GLY A 105 -33.31 2.19 -29.33
CA GLY A 105 -32.43 1.68 -30.38
C GLY A 105 -31.01 1.38 -29.89
N SER A 106 -30.02 1.58 -30.75
CA SER A 106 -28.63 1.26 -30.44
C SER A 106 -28.05 2.17 -29.37
N THR A 107 -27.30 1.57 -28.46
CA THR A 107 -26.46 2.22 -27.46
C THR A 107 -25.01 1.95 -27.88
N HIS A 108 -24.16 2.97 -27.78
CA HIS A 108 -22.70 2.83 -27.79
C HIS A 108 -22.20 3.62 -26.59
N ALA A 109 -21.38 2.98 -25.74
CA ALA A 109 -21.09 3.53 -24.43
C ALA A 109 -19.65 3.28 -23.99
N GLU A 110 -18.70 3.92 -24.64
CA GLU A 110 -17.28 3.88 -24.24
C GLU A 110 -16.97 4.81 -23.05
N GLY A 111 -17.89 5.74 -22.74
CA GLY A 111 -17.84 6.63 -21.57
C GLY A 111 -18.34 6.00 -20.26
N PHE A 112 -18.57 6.86 -19.26
CA PHE A 112 -19.08 6.51 -17.93
C PHE A 112 -20.60 6.74 -17.85
N ILE A 113 -21.35 5.74 -17.41
CA ILE A 113 -22.78 5.83 -17.16
C ILE A 113 -23.00 5.77 -15.65
N SER A 114 -23.74 6.71 -15.11
CA SER A 114 -23.98 6.88 -13.69
C SER A 114 -25.48 6.97 -13.44
N ILE A 115 -26.01 6.08 -12.62
CA ILE A 115 -27.44 5.99 -12.32
C ILE A 115 -27.60 6.15 -10.82
N ASN A 116 -28.18 7.27 -10.43
CA ASN A 116 -28.33 7.76 -9.06
C ASN A 116 -29.83 7.79 -8.71
N GLY A 117 -30.40 6.62 -8.46
CA GLY A 117 -31.84 6.45 -8.31
C GLY A 117 -32.59 6.33 -9.64
N GLY A 118 -33.70 5.58 -9.65
CA GLY A 118 -34.55 5.40 -10.83
C GLY A 118 -34.17 4.20 -11.70
N THR A 119 -34.54 4.22 -12.98
CA THR A 119 -34.33 3.06 -13.88
C THR A 119 -33.78 3.50 -15.23
N MET A 120 -32.65 2.95 -15.62
CA MET A 120 -32.11 3.04 -16.97
C MET A 120 -32.40 1.74 -17.75
N SER A 121 -33.10 1.85 -18.88
CA SER A 121 -33.38 0.74 -19.79
C SER A 121 -32.71 0.98 -21.14
N LEU A 122 -31.81 0.09 -21.55
CA LEU A 122 -31.06 0.18 -22.80
C LEU A 122 -31.59 -0.83 -23.81
N GLY A 123 -32.02 -0.34 -24.98
CA GLY A 123 -32.68 -1.13 -26.01
C GLY A 123 -31.76 -2.13 -26.70
N GLN A 124 -30.54 -1.73 -27.07
CA GLN A 124 -29.47 -2.63 -27.55
C GLN A 124 -28.05 -2.13 -27.20
N ASN A 125 -27.13 -3.07 -26.94
CA ASN A 125 -25.67 -2.92 -26.84
C ASN A 125 -25.10 -1.89 -25.85
N LEU A 126 -25.08 -2.23 -24.56
CA LEU A 126 -24.05 -1.70 -23.66
C LEU A 126 -22.72 -2.40 -23.96
N LEU A 127 -22.03 -2.13 -25.09
CA LEU A 127 -20.78 -2.83 -25.49
C LEU A 127 -20.78 -4.34 -25.16
N TYR A 128 -21.95 -4.98 -25.21
CA TYR A 128 -22.23 -6.26 -24.59
C TYR A 128 -22.40 -7.26 -25.71
N ASN A 129 -21.45 -8.18 -25.79
CA ASN A 129 -21.49 -9.22 -26.78
C ASN A 129 -22.33 -10.37 -26.28
N ALA A 130 -23.59 -10.42 -26.71
CA ALA A 130 -24.53 -11.46 -26.32
C ALA A 130 -24.09 -12.88 -26.75
N ALA A 131 -23.21 -13.01 -27.75
CA ALA A 131 -22.70 -14.31 -28.18
C ALA A 131 -21.67 -14.88 -27.20
N THR A 132 -20.79 -14.03 -26.67
CA THR A 132 -19.77 -14.43 -25.69
C THR A 132 -20.19 -14.15 -24.25
N LYS A 133 -21.31 -13.44 -24.05
CA LYS A 133 -21.79 -12.93 -22.76
C LYS A 133 -20.75 -12.04 -22.06
N THR A 134 -20.03 -11.25 -22.85
CA THR A 134 -18.96 -10.36 -22.39
C THR A 134 -19.44 -8.92 -22.40
N LEU A 135 -19.21 -8.19 -21.32
CA LEU A 135 -19.20 -6.73 -21.36
C LEU A 135 -17.84 -6.28 -21.91
N GLU A 136 -17.77 -5.85 -23.16
CA GLU A 136 -16.53 -5.58 -23.90
C GLU A 136 -15.96 -4.16 -23.63
N GLY A 137 -16.68 -3.32 -22.89
CA GLY A 137 -16.23 -1.99 -22.49
C GLY A 137 -17.34 -1.20 -21.79
N GLY A 138 -17.06 0.07 -21.50
CA GLY A 138 -18.03 0.99 -20.88
C GLY A 138 -18.12 0.82 -19.37
N GLN A 139 -18.09 1.93 -18.65
CA GLN A 139 -18.04 1.94 -17.20
C GLN A 139 -19.38 2.34 -16.62
N CYS A 140 -19.85 1.64 -15.60
CA CYS A 140 -21.17 1.89 -15.01
C CYS A 140 -21.11 2.10 -13.49
N LEU A 141 -21.80 3.12 -12.99
CA LEU A 141 -22.19 3.28 -11.60
C LEU A 141 -23.70 3.10 -11.47
N VAL A 142 -24.11 2.19 -10.58
CA VAL A 142 -25.50 1.99 -10.20
C VAL A 142 -25.60 2.18 -8.68
N GLN A 143 -26.23 3.28 -8.26
CA GLN A 143 -26.28 3.69 -6.87
C GLN A 143 -27.69 4.07 -6.40
N ASP A 144 -28.08 3.59 -5.21
CA ASP A 144 -29.35 3.95 -4.57
C ASP A 144 -29.34 5.29 -3.80
N GLN A 145 -28.17 5.83 -3.50
CA GLN A 145 -27.98 7.05 -2.69
C GLN A 145 -28.69 6.98 -1.32
N GLY A 146 -28.86 5.77 -0.77
CA GLY A 146 -29.62 5.53 0.45
C GLY A 146 -31.14 5.69 0.29
N ALA A 147 -31.65 5.83 -0.94
CA ALA A 147 -33.08 5.89 -1.22
C ALA A 147 -33.74 4.50 -1.03
N PRO A 148 -35.02 4.46 -0.61
CA PRO A 148 -35.73 3.20 -0.40
C PRO A 148 -36.13 2.48 -1.70
N ASP A 149 -36.16 3.21 -2.83
CA ASP A 149 -36.59 2.67 -4.12
C ASP A 149 -35.43 1.99 -4.86
N LEU A 150 -35.77 1.09 -5.79
CA LEU A 150 -34.77 0.40 -6.61
C LEU A 150 -34.08 1.38 -7.58
N THR A 151 -32.75 1.27 -7.67
CA THR A 151 -31.97 1.81 -8.78
C THR A 151 -31.65 0.70 -9.75
N ILE A 152 -32.05 0.83 -11.01
CA ILE A 152 -32.00 -0.29 -11.96
C ILE A 152 -31.26 0.11 -13.23
N LEU A 153 -30.26 -0.66 -13.61
CA LEU A 153 -29.77 -0.74 -14.99
C LEU A 153 -30.30 -2.03 -15.62
N GLN A 154 -30.90 -1.95 -16.81
CA GLN A 154 -31.42 -3.12 -17.49
C GLN A 154 -31.31 -3.02 -19.02
N TRP A 155 -31.17 -4.18 -19.66
CA TRP A 155 -31.29 -4.35 -21.12
C TRP A 155 -31.82 -5.75 -21.43
N GLU A 156 -32.31 -5.95 -22.64
CA GLU A 156 -32.80 -7.26 -23.07
C GLU A 156 -31.63 -8.25 -23.27
N GLY A 157 -31.76 -9.45 -22.71
CA GLY A 157 -30.76 -10.51 -22.78
C GLY A 157 -29.57 -10.34 -21.83
N ALA A 158 -29.69 -9.49 -20.79
CA ALA A 158 -28.60 -9.26 -19.84
C ALA A 158 -28.22 -10.56 -19.14
N ASP A 159 -26.96 -10.99 -19.31
CA ASP A 159 -26.41 -12.22 -18.75
C ASP A 159 -24.89 -12.16 -18.79
N ILE A 160 -24.29 -11.32 -17.97
CA ILE A 160 -22.85 -11.09 -17.95
C ILE A 160 -22.14 -12.33 -17.38
N VAL A 161 -21.28 -12.93 -18.21
CA VAL A 161 -20.33 -13.98 -17.81
C VAL A 161 -18.93 -13.41 -17.63
N ILE A 162 -18.53 -12.46 -18.48
CA ILE A 162 -17.22 -11.82 -18.44
C ILE A 162 -17.41 -10.30 -18.31
N ASN A 163 -16.92 -9.72 -17.21
CA ASN A 163 -16.84 -8.26 -17.04
C ASN A 163 -15.51 -7.74 -17.62
N SER A 164 -15.55 -6.92 -18.67
CA SER A 164 -14.40 -6.15 -19.17
C SER A 164 -14.71 -4.65 -19.35
N GLY A 165 -15.87 -4.16 -18.87
CA GLY A 165 -16.26 -2.75 -18.94
C GLY A 165 -16.15 -1.99 -17.60
N GLY A 166 -16.38 -2.68 -16.49
CA GLY A 166 -16.23 -2.13 -15.15
C GLY A 166 -17.54 -1.68 -14.50
N PHE A 167 -17.70 -1.99 -13.21
CA PHE A 167 -18.91 -1.66 -12.45
C PHE A 167 -18.62 -1.10 -11.06
N ASN A 168 -19.40 -0.11 -10.68
CA ASN A 168 -19.56 0.39 -9.32
C ASN A 168 -21.01 0.12 -8.89
N LEU A 169 -21.22 -0.70 -7.86
CA LEU A 169 -22.53 -1.16 -7.42
C LEU A 169 -22.75 -0.79 -5.95
N PHE A 170 -23.48 0.30 -5.73
CA PHE A 170 -23.54 0.96 -4.42
C PHE A 170 -24.98 0.95 -3.88
N GLY A 171 -25.16 0.44 -2.68
CA GLY A 171 -26.47 0.46 -2.02
C GLY A 171 -27.25 -0.84 -2.14
N THR A 172 -28.01 -1.15 -1.09
CA THR A 172 -28.84 -2.37 -1.00
C THR A 172 -29.92 -2.48 -2.07
N ASN A 173 -30.29 -1.36 -2.71
CA ASN A 173 -31.35 -1.29 -3.71
C ASN A 173 -30.86 -1.15 -5.16
N ALA A 174 -29.55 -1.09 -5.41
CA ALA A 174 -29.00 -1.08 -6.76
C ALA A 174 -29.16 -2.46 -7.42
N ARG A 175 -29.56 -2.51 -8.70
CA ARG A 175 -29.77 -3.74 -9.47
C ARG A 175 -29.27 -3.57 -10.90
N VAL A 176 -28.61 -4.61 -11.42
CA VAL A 176 -28.37 -4.79 -12.85
C VAL A 176 -29.09 -6.05 -13.27
N ARG A 177 -30.00 -5.97 -14.23
CA ARG A 177 -30.88 -7.11 -14.54
C ARG A 177 -31.27 -7.20 -16.01
N ASP A 178 -31.68 -8.40 -16.39
CA ASP A 178 -32.34 -8.64 -17.66
C ASP A 178 -33.71 -7.96 -17.67
N GLN A 179 -33.96 -7.12 -18.68
CA GLN A 179 -35.20 -6.35 -18.80
C GLN A 179 -36.44 -7.24 -18.97
N ASN A 180 -36.29 -8.38 -19.65
CA ASN A 180 -37.41 -9.25 -20.01
C ASN A 180 -37.83 -10.17 -18.86
N THR A 181 -36.85 -10.73 -18.15
CA THR A 181 -37.07 -11.74 -17.10
C THR A 181 -36.94 -11.16 -15.69
N GLY A 182 -36.32 -9.99 -15.54
CA GLY A 182 -36.00 -9.40 -14.25
C GLY A 182 -34.87 -10.11 -13.49
N LEU A 183 -34.25 -11.13 -14.10
CA LEU A 183 -33.16 -11.89 -13.49
C LEU A 183 -31.89 -11.03 -13.37
N ASP A 184 -31.13 -11.24 -12.30
CA ASP A 184 -29.84 -10.58 -12.08
C ASP A 184 -28.90 -10.79 -13.29
N ALA A 185 -28.32 -9.71 -13.81
CA ALA A 185 -27.40 -9.78 -14.94
C ALA A 185 -26.12 -10.54 -14.61
N PHE A 186 -25.70 -10.60 -13.34
CA PHE A 186 -24.49 -11.28 -12.86
C PHE A 186 -24.73 -12.73 -12.45
N ARG A 187 -25.93 -13.28 -12.68
CA ARG A 187 -26.30 -14.66 -12.30
C ARG A 187 -25.42 -15.76 -12.91
N ASN A 188 -24.60 -15.45 -13.91
CA ASN A 188 -23.62 -16.38 -14.50
C ASN A 188 -22.22 -15.76 -14.57
N LEU A 189 -21.95 -14.71 -13.79
CA LEU A 189 -20.66 -14.04 -13.77
C LEU A 189 -19.57 -15.04 -13.37
N ALA A 190 -18.52 -15.14 -14.19
CA ALA A 190 -17.44 -16.09 -14.02
C ALA A 190 -16.05 -15.44 -14.11
N VAL A 191 -15.92 -14.30 -14.81
CA VAL A 191 -14.64 -13.62 -15.00
C VAL A 191 -14.78 -12.13 -14.78
N ASN A 192 -13.85 -11.56 -14.01
CA ASN A 192 -13.61 -10.13 -13.90
C ASN A 192 -12.24 -9.77 -14.48
N ASN A 193 -12.23 -8.89 -15.48
CA ASN A 193 -11.04 -8.44 -16.19
C ASN A 193 -10.98 -6.89 -16.24
N HIS A 194 -11.65 -6.25 -15.29
CA HIS A 194 -11.68 -4.79 -15.10
C HIS A 194 -12.01 -4.49 -13.62
N PHE A 195 -12.30 -3.24 -13.26
CA PHE A 195 -12.77 -2.93 -11.91
C PHE A 195 -14.19 -3.45 -11.63
N LEU A 196 -14.42 -3.89 -10.40
CA LEU A 196 -15.71 -4.28 -9.84
C LEU A 196 -15.76 -3.80 -8.39
N THR A 197 -16.46 -2.71 -8.15
CA THR A 197 -16.58 -2.09 -6.83
C THR A 197 -17.94 -2.39 -6.22
N ILE A 198 -17.95 -2.85 -4.98
CA ILE A 198 -19.12 -3.16 -4.17
C ILE A 198 -19.06 -2.27 -2.92
N ASP A 199 -20.07 -1.43 -2.72
CA ASP A 199 -20.09 -0.44 -1.63
C ASP A 199 -21.50 -0.32 -1.03
N ASP A 200 -21.58 0.34 0.13
CA ASP A 200 -22.80 0.85 0.73
C ASP A 200 -23.87 -0.24 0.94
N GLY A 201 -23.44 -1.44 1.35
CA GLY A 201 -24.33 -2.55 1.63
C GLY A 201 -24.80 -3.35 0.42
N TYR A 202 -24.23 -3.13 -0.76
CA TYR A 202 -24.51 -4.00 -1.91
C TYR A 202 -24.03 -5.44 -1.61
N VAL A 203 -24.86 -6.41 -1.96
CA VAL A 203 -24.58 -7.84 -1.78
C VAL A 203 -24.47 -8.48 -3.16
N MET A 204 -23.26 -8.86 -3.56
CA MET A 204 -23.03 -9.62 -4.78
C MET A 204 -22.95 -11.11 -4.48
N ASN A 205 -23.69 -11.93 -5.24
CA ASN A 205 -23.63 -13.38 -5.15
C ASN A 205 -23.24 -13.98 -6.50
N VAL A 206 -22.07 -14.61 -6.57
CA VAL A 206 -21.61 -15.36 -7.74
C VAL A 206 -21.85 -16.85 -7.50
N PRO A 207 -22.67 -17.52 -8.32
CA PRO A 207 -23.15 -18.87 -8.02
C PRO A 207 -22.17 -19.99 -8.37
N GLY A 208 -21.04 -19.67 -9.00
CA GLY A 208 -20.07 -20.66 -9.48
C GLY A 208 -18.63 -20.28 -9.18
N ASN A 209 -17.72 -20.85 -9.96
CA ASN A 209 -16.33 -20.45 -9.94
C ASN A 209 -16.18 -19.05 -10.51
N PHE A 210 -15.23 -18.29 -9.97
CA PHE A 210 -14.98 -16.92 -10.35
C PHE A 210 -13.47 -16.68 -10.52
N GLU A 211 -13.09 -15.97 -11.57
CA GLU A 211 -11.71 -15.59 -11.87
C GLU A 211 -11.60 -14.06 -11.89
N ASN A 212 -10.72 -13.51 -11.06
CA ASN A 212 -10.25 -12.15 -11.17
C ASN A 212 -8.90 -12.18 -11.91
N THR A 213 -8.88 -11.76 -13.17
CA THR A 213 -7.68 -11.82 -14.01
C THR A 213 -6.64 -10.81 -13.54
N VAL A 214 -5.44 -10.82 -14.14
CA VAL A 214 -4.38 -9.83 -13.87
C VAL A 214 -4.80 -8.36 -14.07
N ASN A 215 -5.80 -8.09 -14.93
CA ASN A 215 -6.34 -6.74 -15.13
C ASN A 215 -7.57 -6.46 -14.25
N GLY A 216 -8.05 -7.48 -13.54
CA GLY A 216 -9.21 -7.40 -12.68
C GLY A 216 -8.87 -6.71 -11.36
N GLU A 217 -9.73 -5.79 -10.96
CA GLU A 217 -9.69 -5.14 -9.66
C GLU A 217 -11.05 -5.33 -8.99
N ILE A 218 -11.07 -5.87 -7.78
CA ILE A 218 -12.28 -6.02 -6.98
C ILE A 218 -12.10 -5.20 -5.73
N THR A 219 -13.01 -4.27 -5.50
CA THR A 219 -12.93 -3.38 -4.35
C THR A 219 -14.22 -3.49 -3.54
N LEU A 220 -14.13 -4.01 -2.33
CA LEU A 220 -15.19 -3.90 -1.34
C LEU A 220 -14.86 -2.72 -0.44
N ASN A 221 -15.78 -1.79 -0.34
CA ASN A 221 -15.50 -0.52 0.28
C ASN A 221 -16.62 -0.12 1.23
N LEU A 222 -16.25 0.27 2.45
CA LEU A 222 -17.14 0.92 3.39
C LEU A 222 -16.81 2.41 3.43
N ASN A 223 -17.24 3.16 2.41
CA ASN A 223 -17.14 4.61 2.46
C ASN A 223 -18.42 5.21 3.03
N VAL A 224 -18.31 5.91 4.16
CA VAL A 224 -19.35 6.77 4.78
C VAL A 224 -20.69 6.13 5.17
N SER A 225 -20.87 4.83 4.97
CA SER A 225 -22.10 4.08 5.26
C SER A 225 -21.95 3.10 6.43
N PRO A 226 -22.99 2.86 7.26
CA PRO A 226 -23.00 1.76 8.24
C PRO A 226 -23.35 0.40 7.61
N ARG A 227 -23.70 0.35 6.32
CA ARG A 227 -24.15 -0.87 5.64
C ARG A 227 -22.95 -1.65 5.09
N THR A 228 -22.75 -2.86 5.59
CA THR A 228 -21.66 -3.77 5.21
C THR A 228 -21.81 -4.28 3.78
N PRO A 229 -20.91 -3.95 2.84
CA PRO A 229 -20.88 -4.60 1.52
C PRO A 229 -20.46 -6.06 1.66
N GLU A 230 -21.08 -6.93 0.84
CA GLU A 230 -20.80 -8.36 0.86
C GLU A 230 -20.54 -8.89 -0.55
N PHE A 231 -19.52 -9.73 -0.68
CA PHE A 231 -19.27 -10.48 -1.90
C PHE A 231 -19.11 -11.97 -1.61
N ASN A 232 -20.06 -12.75 -2.11
CA ASN A 232 -20.20 -14.18 -1.88
C ASN A 232 -19.95 -14.97 -3.16
N ILE A 233 -18.96 -15.84 -3.15
CA ILE A 233 -18.60 -16.75 -4.25
C ILE A 233 -18.92 -18.18 -3.81
N ALA A 234 -19.84 -18.85 -4.51
CA ALA A 234 -20.28 -20.19 -4.15
C ALA A 234 -19.31 -21.30 -4.63
N GLY A 235 -18.47 -21.02 -5.63
CA GLY A 235 -17.45 -21.93 -6.13
C GLY A 235 -16.03 -21.59 -5.67
N ASN A 236 -15.04 -22.00 -6.46
CA ASN A 236 -13.64 -21.61 -6.27
C ASN A 236 -13.42 -20.18 -6.78
N PHE A 237 -12.51 -19.46 -6.13
CA PHE A 237 -12.08 -18.14 -6.57
C PHE A 237 -10.61 -18.17 -6.99
N GLN A 238 -10.31 -17.74 -8.21
CA GLN A 238 -8.95 -17.53 -8.68
C GLN A 238 -8.66 -16.02 -8.72
N ASN A 239 -7.63 -15.55 -8.02
CA ASN A 239 -7.23 -14.15 -8.01
C ASN A 239 -5.81 -13.97 -8.56
N ASP A 240 -5.70 -13.44 -9.76
CA ASP A 240 -4.45 -13.02 -10.39
C ASP A 240 -4.32 -11.48 -10.49
N GLY A 241 -5.40 -10.76 -10.18
CA GLY A 241 -5.47 -9.29 -10.14
C GLY A 241 -5.39 -8.72 -8.73
N LEU A 242 -6.12 -7.64 -8.47
CA LEU A 242 -6.23 -7.01 -7.15
C LEU A 242 -7.59 -7.29 -6.51
N VAL A 243 -7.57 -7.66 -5.23
CA VAL A 243 -8.71 -7.60 -4.33
C VAL A 243 -8.38 -6.62 -3.21
N GLU A 244 -9.21 -5.62 -3.00
CA GLU A 244 -9.04 -4.65 -1.93
C GLU A 244 -10.29 -4.60 -1.05
N LEU A 245 -10.08 -4.76 0.25
CA LEU A 245 -11.12 -4.76 1.28
C LEU A 245 -10.88 -3.57 2.20
N ARG A 246 -11.82 -2.61 2.22
CA ARG A 246 -11.67 -1.34 2.94
C ARG A 246 -12.79 -1.17 3.98
N GLY A 247 -12.47 -1.38 5.26
CA GLY A 247 -13.40 -1.21 6.39
C GLY A 247 -14.25 -2.44 6.70
N ASN A 248 -15.45 -2.27 7.24
CA ASN A 248 -16.33 -3.40 7.60
C ASN A 248 -16.94 -4.03 6.34
N THR A 249 -16.22 -4.98 5.74
CA THR A 249 -16.61 -5.71 4.52
C THR A 249 -16.71 -7.21 4.78
N VAL A 250 -17.48 -7.93 3.96
CA VAL A 250 -17.59 -9.40 4.03
C VAL A 250 -17.22 -10.01 2.67
N PHE A 251 -16.21 -10.87 2.66
CA PHE A 251 -15.76 -11.60 1.49
C PHE A 251 -15.77 -13.11 1.75
N ASN A 252 -16.67 -13.83 1.08
CA ASN A 252 -16.88 -15.26 1.31
C ASN A 252 -16.60 -16.07 0.05
N VAL A 253 -15.81 -17.14 0.19
CA VAL A 253 -15.54 -18.14 -0.86
C VAL A 253 -15.90 -19.52 -0.30
N SER A 254 -16.93 -20.15 -0.87
CA SER A 254 -17.38 -21.47 -0.42
C SER A 254 -16.53 -22.62 -0.96
N GLY A 255 -15.75 -22.39 -2.03
CA GLY A 255 -14.71 -23.29 -2.52
C GLY A 255 -13.33 -22.95 -1.97
N GLY A 256 -12.29 -23.26 -2.75
CA GLY A 256 -10.92 -22.82 -2.50
C GLY A 256 -10.63 -21.44 -3.12
N LEU A 257 -9.65 -20.74 -2.56
CA LEU A 257 -9.10 -19.51 -3.10
C LEU A 257 -7.66 -19.77 -3.58
N SER A 258 -7.32 -19.39 -4.80
CA SER A 258 -5.96 -19.53 -5.30
C SER A 258 -5.51 -18.39 -6.22
N GLY A 259 -4.21 -18.20 -6.42
CA GLY A 259 -3.69 -17.35 -7.49
C GLY A 259 -2.42 -16.61 -7.13
N SER A 260 -2.01 -15.68 -7.99
CA SER A 260 -0.78 -14.89 -7.83
C SER A 260 -1.05 -13.38 -7.72
N GLY A 261 -2.32 -13.00 -7.56
CA GLY A 261 -2.76 -11.62 -7.41
C GLY A 261 -2.49 -11.04 -6.03
N ARG A 262 -2.92 -9.80 -5.81
CA ARG A 262 -2.80 -9.11 -4.53
C ARG A 262 -4.13 -9.13 -3.77
N ILE A 263 -4.06 -9.31 -2.47
CA ILE A 263 -5.18 -9.10 -1.54
C ILE A 263 -4.72 -8.07 -0.53
N VAL A 264 -5.40 -6.92 -0.48
CA VAL A 264 -5.07 -5.81 0.41
C VAL A 264 -6.24 -5.55 1.33
N ILE A 265 -5.99 -5.56 2.63
CA ILE A 265 -6.99 -5.26 3.64
C ILE A 265 -6.61 -3.97 4.35
N THR A 266 -7.58 -3.06 4.46
CA THR A 266 -7.42 -1.80 5.19
C THR A 266 -8.66 -1.53 6.04
N GLY A 267 -8.50 -0.73 7.09
CA GLY A 267 -9.58 -0.45 8.03
C GLY A 267 -9.92 -1.64 8.94
N THR A 268 -11.05 -1.54 9.64
CA THR A 268 -11.39 -2.45 10.74
C THR A 268 -12.59 -3.33 10.39
N GLN A 269 -12.71 -4.48 11.05
CA GLN A 269 -13.88 -5.40 10.96
C GLN A 269 -14.09 -6.12 9.61
N ASN A 270 -13.10 -6.11 8.72
CA ASN A 270 -13.12 -6.97 7.53
C ASN A 270 -13.26 -8.46 7.90
N GLN A 271 -14.18 -9.17 7.24
CA GLN A 271 -14.39 -10.60 7.41
C GLN A 271 -14.07 -11.33 6.10
N VAL A 272 -13.07 -12.21 6.12
CA VAL A 272 -12.73 -13.06 4.98
C VAL A 272 -12.85 -14.52 5.35
N SER A 273 -13.77 -15.23 4.68
CA SER A 273 -13.97 -16.65 4.91
C SER A 273 -13.83 -17.45 3.62
N VAL A 274 -12.81 -18.29 3.56
CA VAL A 274 -12.61 -19.33 2.56
C VAL A 274 -12.96 -20.67 3.22
N VAL A 275 -13.89 -21.43 2.66
CA VAL A 275 -14.27 -22.73 3.25
C VAL A 275 -13.26 -23.82 2.86
N GLY A 276 -12.72 -23.75 1.64
CA GLY A 276 -11.69 -24.65 1.14
C GLY A 276 -10.27 -24.23 1.56
N VAL A 277 -9.30 -24.67 0.76
CA VAL A 277 -7.89 -24.30 0.92
C VAL A 277 -7.66 -22.92 0.29
N TYR A 278 -6.86 -22.10 0.98
CA TYR A 278 -6.29 -20.88 0.41
C TYR A 278 -4.85 -21.15 -0.06
N THR A 279 -4.55 -20.85 -1.32
CA THR A 279 -3.22 -21.07 -1.92
C THR A 279 -2.73 -19.83 -2.68
N GLN A 280 -1.71 -19.17 -2.15
CA GLN A 280 -1.09 -18.02 -2.76
C GLN A 280 0.20 -18.45 -3.49
N ASN A 281 0.23 -18.43 -4.82
CA ASN A 281 1.35 -18.91 -5.66
C ASN A 281 2.34 -17.80 -6.09
N GLY A 282 2.11 -16.57 -5.62
CA GLY A 282 2.83 -15.36 -5.99
C GLY A 282 2.15 -14.14 -5.37
N GLY A 283 2.47 -12.92 -5.80
CA GLY A 283 1.77 -11.72 -5.34
C GLY A 283 1.90 -11.45 -3.83
N GLU A 284 0.92 -10.75 -3.26
CA GLU A 284 0.99 -10.21 -1.90
C GLU A 284 -0.34 -10.31 -1.17
N VAL A 285 -0.30 -10.72 0.10
CA VAL A 285 -1.39 -10.58 1.07
C VAL A 285 -0.96 -9.54 2.09
N ASP A 286 -1.59 -8.37 2.03
CA ASP A 286 -1.41 -7.30 3.00
C ASP A 286 -2.57 -7.32 3.99
N LEU A 287 -2.28 -7.77 5.21
CA LEU A 287 -3.24 -7.86 6.32
C LEU A 287 -3.64 -6.47 6.87
N GLY A 288 -2.97 -5.40 6.41
CA GLY A 288 -3.23 -4.02 6.78
C GLY A 288 -2.28 -3.47 7.84
N SER A 289 -2.47 -2.20 8.19
CA SER A 289 -1.75 -1.53 9.29
C SER A 289 -2.76 -1.11 10.36
N ASP A 290 -2.61 -1.64 11.59
CA ASP A 290 -3.30 -1.06 12.72
C ASP A 290 -2.44 0.08 13.26
N GLY A 291 -2.98 1.30 13.31
CA GLY A 291 -2.32 2.46 13.90
C GLY A 291 -2.14 2.36 15.44
N GLY A 292 -1.74 1.20 15.96
CA GLY A 292 -1.37 0.97 17.36
C GLY A 292 -2.52 0.70 18.34
N SER A 293 -3.77 0.46 17.88
CA SER A 293 -4.91 0.29 18.80
C SER A 293 -5.27 -1.15 19.15
N GLY A 294 -4.55 -2.15 18.63
CA GLY A 294 -4.71 -3.54 19.05
C GLY A 294 -5.86 -4.25 18.37
N ILE A 295 -5.50 -5.27 17.58
CA ILE A 295 -6.35 -6.39 17.17
C ILE A 295 -7.73 -5.97 16.66
N ASP A 296 -7.75 -5.12 15.64
CA ASP A 296 -8.90 -5.11 14.74
C ASP A 296 -8.84 -6.42 13.96
N SER A 297 -9.80 -7.30 14.25
CA SER A 297 -9.82 -8.69 13.82
C SER A 297 -10.05 -8.79 12.30
N PHE A 298 -9.03 -8.49 11.51
CA PHE A 298 -8.90 -9.14 10.22
C PHE A 298 -8.69 -10.62 10.49
N THR A 299 -9.65 -11.43 10.06
CA THR A 299 -9.57 -12.88 10.13
C THR A 299 -9.63 -13.40 8.71
N LEU A 300 -8.50 -13.91 8.21
CA LEU A 300 -8.48 -14.74 7.02
C LEU A 300 -8.69 -16.18 7.44
N LYS A 301 -9.91 -16.68 7.29
CA LYS A 301 -10.26 -18.06 7.63
C LYS A 301 -10.13 -18.94 6.40
N ALA A 302 -9.40 -20.04 6.53
CA ALA A 302 -9.38 -21.12 5.54
C ALA A 302 -9.26 -22.48 6.24
N GLN A 303 -9.57 -23.56 5.52
CA GLN A 303 -9.27 -24.91 6.01
C GLN A 303 -7.75 -25.10 6.22
N ALA A 304 -6.96 -24.53 5.31
CA ALA A 304 -5.51 -24.43 5.35
C ALA A 304 -5.07 -23.27 4.48
N HIS A 305 -3.94 -22.66 4.83
CA HIS A 305 -3.29 -21.61 4.04
C HIS A 305 -1.94 -22.12 3.54
N ILE A 306 -1.72 -22.04 2.24
CA ILE A 306 -0.47 -22.44 1.58
C ILE A 306 0.08 -21.23 0.85
N TYR A 307 1.30 -20.84 1.18
CA TYR A 307 2.02 -19.78 0.52
C TYR A 307 3.21 -20.39 -0.20
N ASP A 308 3.29 -20.15 -1.51
CA ASP A 308 4.27 -20.75 -2.42
C ASP A 308 4.74 -19.70 -3.44
N GLY A 309 5.75 -20.08 -4.23
CA GLY A 309 6.44 -19.20 -5.16
C GLY A 309 6.99 -17.93 -4.50
N SER A 310 6.83 -16.81 -5.18
CA SER A 310 7.26 -15.50 -4.69
C SER A 310 6.16 -14.79 -3.89
N SER A 311 5.28 -15.53 -3.21
CA SER A 311 4.21 -14.92 -2.41
C SER A 311 4.77 -14.18 -1.20
N LYS A 312 4.12 -13.07 -0.84
CA LYS A 312 4.45 -12.28 0.34
C LYS A 312 3.25 -12.13 1.26
N ILE A 313 3.43 -12.36 2.56
CA ILE A 313 2.48 -11.98 3.61
C ILE A 313 3.06 -10.78 4.34
N LYS A 314 2.28 -9.73 4.52
CA LYS A 314 2.68 -8.55 5.29
C LYS A 314 1.54 -7.93 6.07
N GLY A 315 1.85 -6.90 6.86
CA GLY A 315 0.86 -6.19 7.67
C GLY A 315 0.62 -6.83 9.02
N THR A 316 -0.18 -6.15 9.82
CA THR A 316 -0.65 -6.62 11.13
C THR A 316 -2.04 -7.24 11.01
N GLY A 317 -2.21 -8.50 11.39
CA GLY A 317 -3.51 -9.16 11.35
C GLY A 317 -3.51 -10.60 11.86
N THR A 318 -4.67 -11.28 11.77
CA THR A 318 -4.83 -12.68 12.16
C THR A 318 -5.22 -13.57 10.98
N ILE A 319 -4.54 -14.70 10.85
CA ILE A 319 -4.88 -15.78 9.94
C ILE A 319 -5.44 -16.93 10.77
N GLU A 320 -6.71 -17.32 10.55
CA GLU A 320 -7.36 -18.42 11.26
C GLU A 320 -7.22 -19.73 10.46
N GLY A 321 -6.64 -20.75 11.11
CA GLY A 321 -6.33 -22.03 10.52
C GLY A 321 -4.84 -22.28 10.37
N ASN A 322 -4.49 -23.49 9.94
CA ASN A 322 -3.10 -23.90 9.79
C ASN A 322 -2.46 -23.21 8.57
N VAL A 323 -1.23 -22.71 8.75
CA VAL A 323 -0.46 -21.98 7.73
C VAL A 323 0.80 -22.78 7.38
N THR A 324 1.03 -22.96 6.09
CA THR A 324 2.28 -23.52 5.55
C THR A 324 2.88 -22.54 4.55
N ILE A 325 4.10 -22.08 4.83
CA ILE A 325 4.91 -21.29 3.91
C ILE A 325 5.88 -22.26 3.24
N THR A 326 5.50 -22.76 2.07
CA THR A 326 6.28 -23.71 1.26
C THR A 326 7.51 -22.99 0.69
N SER A 327 7.24 -21.85 0.06
CA SER A 327 8.22 -20.87 -0.37
C SER A 327 7.56 -19.48 -0.33
N GLY A 328 8.36 -18.41 -0.27
CA GLY A 328 7.86 -17.05 -0.14
C GLY A 328 8.24 -16.38 1.18
N THR A 329 7.75 -15.16 1.40
CA THR A 329 8.22 -14.28 2.47
C THR A 329 7.10 -13.90 3.42
N VAL A 330 7.31 -14.07 4.72
CA VAL A 330 6.48 -13.47 5.77
C VAL A 330 7.21 -12.26 6.31
N SER A 331 6.58 -11.09 6.22
CA SER A 331 7.14 -9.80 6.61
C SER A 331 6.05 -9.02 7.35
N PRO A 332 5.82 -9.28 8.65
CA PRO A 332 4.71 -8.72 9.44
C PRO A 332 4.51 -7.20 9.44
N GLY A 333 5.37 -6.43 8.80
CA GLY A 333 5.38 -4.98 8.84
C GLY A 333 4.08 -4.28 8.40
N ALA A 334 3.73 -3.22 9.12
CA ALA A 334 3.51 -1.87 8.59
C ALA A 334 4.63 -0.94 9.11
N SER A 335 5.77 -1.61 9.36
CA SER A 335 7.07 -1.17 9.86
C SER A 335 7.02 -0.33 11.13
N PRO A 336 7.05 -0.97 12.32
CA PRO A 336 6.93 -2.42 12.61
C PRO A 336 5.48 -2.96 12.71
N GLY A 337 5.26 -4.29 12.71
CA GLY A 337 3.92 -4.94 12.78
C GLY A 337 3.87 -6.41 13.32
N GLN A 338 2.69 -7.06 13.27
CA GLN A 338 2.53 -8.45 13.75
C GLN A 338 1.57 -9.33 12.93
N VAL A 339 2.06 -10.49 12.47
CA VAL A 339 1.22 -11.55 11.90
C VAL A 339 0.88 -12.55 13.00
N THR A 340 -0.40 -12.75 13.26
CA THR A 340 -0.90 -13.76 14.20
C THR A 340 -1.44 -14.96 13.43
N VAL A 341 -0.96 -16.16 13.76
CA VAL A 341 -1.48 -17.42 13.23
C VAL A 341 -2.28 -18.13 14.31
N ASP A 342 -3.59 -18.25 14.08
CA ASP A 342 -4.52 -18.98 14.92
C ASP A 342 -4.66 -20.44 14.44
N GLY A 343 -3.55 -21.17 14.52
CA GLY A 343 -3.38 -22.53 14.01
C GLY A 343 -1.91 -22.97 14.06
N ASP A 344 -1.61 -24.15 13.53
CA ASP A 344 -0.23 -24.59 13.36
C ASP A 344 0.47 -23.77 12.26
N LEU A 345 1.75 -23.41 12.44
CA LEU A 345 2.57 -22.70 11.45
C LEU A 345 3.76 -23.56 11.03
N SER A 346 3.92 -23.77 9.73
CA SER A 346 5.10 -24.41 9.13
C SER A 346 5.82 -23.43 8.21
N LEU A 347 7.05 -23.08 8.56
CA LEU A 347 7.99 -22.36 7.70
C LEU A 347 8.89 -23.41 7.04
N GLU A 348 8.71 -23.70 5.75
CA GLU A 348 9.49 -24.74 5.07
C GLU A 348 10.86 -24.22 4.60
N ALA A 349 11.67 -25.09 4.00
CA ALA A 349 13.08 -24.83 3.70
C ALA A 349 13.33 -23.63 2.77
N GLU A 350 12.37 -23.27 1.92
CA GLU A 350 12.48 -22.15 0.97
C GLU A 350 11.71 -20.89 1.44
N SER A 351 11.17 -20.92 2.66
CA SER A 351 10.51 -19.74 3.25
C SER A 351 11.51 -18.72 3.78
N VAL A 352 11.10 -17.45 3.82
CA VAL A 352 11.86 -16.35 4.43
C VAL A 352 11.00 -15.68 5.47
N LEU A 353 11.55 -15.53 6.69
CA LEU A 353 11.01 -14.62 7.69
C LEU A 353 11.82 -13.33 7.66
N ASP A 354 11.18 -12.22 7.29
CA ASP A 354 11.77 -10.89 7.24
C ASP A 354 11.25 -10.03 8.40
N ILE A 355 12.17 -9.59 9.28
CA ILE A 355 11.88 -8.88 10.53
C ILE A 355 12.52 -7.50 10.51
N GLU A 356 11.72 -6.48 10.79
CA GLU A 356 12.18 -5.13 11.05
C GLU A 356 12.29 -4.82 12.55
N ILE A 357 13.34 -4.09 12.95
CA ILE A 357 13.58 -3.62 14.32
C ILE A 357 13.83 -2.11 14.30
N GLY A 358 12.89 -1.34 14.82
CA GLY A 358 12.95 0.13 14.97
C GLY A 358 12.86 0.63 16.41
N GLY A 359 12.78 -0.27 17.39
CA GLY A 359 12.56 0.02 18.81
C GLY A 359 12.41 -1.25 19.63
N THR A 360 12.23 -1.12 20.94
CA THR A 360 12.20 -2.25 21.90
C THR A 360 10.79 -2.75 22.27
N THR A 361 9.74 -2.11 21.76
CA THR A 361 8.35 -2.52 22.01
C THR A 361 7.90 -3.50 20.93
N ALA A 362 7.37 -4.67 21.28
CA ALA A 362 6.85 -5.59 20.28
C ALA A 362 5.71 -4.95 19.47
N VAL A 363 5.56 -5.34 18.20
CA VAL A 363 4.54 -4.87 17.24
C VAL A 363 4.78 -3.43 16.76
N THR A 364 5.07 -2.48 17.65
CA THR A 364 5.25 -1.06 17.28
C THR A 364 6.71 -0.61 17.19
N GLY A 365 7.61 -1.37 17.80
CA GLY A 365 9.06 -1.17 17.79
C GLY A 365 9.79 -2.29 17.05
N PHE A 366 9.23 -3.49 16.93
CA PHE A 366 9.79 -4.53 16.08
C PHE A 366 8.72 -5.51 15.58
N ASP A 367 9.00 -6.15 14.46
CA ASP A 367 8.12 -7.13 13.83
C ASP A 367 8.02 -8.41 14.64
N ARG A 368 6.83 -9.02 14.65
CA ARG A 368 6.60 -10.29 15.33
C ARG A 368 5.71 -11.24 14.54
N ILE A 369 6.07 -12.53 14.55
CA ILE A 369 5.12 -13.62 14.28
C ILE A 369 4.65 -14.18 15.61
N ARG A 370 3.33 -14.34 15.77
CA ARG A 370 2.74 -14.96 16.96
C ARG A 370 1.82 -16.12 16.58
N GLN A 371 2.10 -17.31 17.09
CA GLN A 371 1.21 -18.47 17.00
C GLN A 371 0.46 -18.65 18.33
N ILE A 372 -0.84 -18.95 18.27
CA ILE A 372 -1.69 -19.04 19.48
C ILE A 372 -2.38 -20.39 19.71
N ASN A 373 -3.17 -20.90 18.76
CA ASN A 373 -3.82 -22.21 18.88
C ASN A 373 -3.24 -23.17 17.84
N GLY A 374 -3.54 -24.46 17.97
CA GLY A 374 -2.96 -25.50 17.12
C GLY A 374 -2.72 -26.76 17.93
N SER A 375 -2.03 -27.73 17.33
CA SER A 375 -1.65 -28.99 17.99
C SER A 375 -0.15 -29.28 17.92
N ALA A 376 0.52 -28.75 16.91
CA ALA A 376 1.95 -28.92 16.64
C ALA A 376 2.77 -27.65 16.93
N GLY A 377 2.14 -26.47 16.97
CA GLY A 377 2.81 -25.20 17.24
C GLY A 377 3.48 -24.63 15.99
N ILE A 378 4.75 -24.26 16.10
CA ILE A 378 5.54 -23.76 14.97
C ILE A 378 6.63 -24.78 14.61
N VAL A 379 6.73 -25.08 13.31
CA VAL A 379 7.89 -25.74 12.71
C VAL A 379 8.69 -24.71 11.92
N ILE A 380 9.93 -24.47 12.34
CA ILE A 380 10.84 -23.49 11.74
C ILE A 380 11.81 -24.20 10.80
N GLY A 381 11.79 -23.77 9.55
CA GLY A 381 12.81 -23.95 8.54
C GLY A 381 13.18 -22.60 7.92
N GLY A 382 13.53 -22.58 6.64
CA GLY A 382 13.72 -21.34 5.88
C GLY A 382 14.90 -20.48 6.35
N GLU A 383 14.90 -19.21 5.96
CA GLU A 383 15.90 -18.22 6.35
C GLU A 383 15.29 -17.10 7.21
N LEU A 384 16.05 -16.60 8.18
CA LEU A 384 15.73 -15.39 8.93
C LEU A 384 16.51 -14.20 8.37
N VAL A 385 15.81 -13.12 8.06
CA VAL A 385 16.36 -11.82 7.66
C VAL A 385 16.01 -10.78 8.72
N VAL A 386 17.00 -9.99 9.14
CA VAL A 386 16.82 -8.94 10.15
C VAL A 386 17.26 -7.60 9.58
N ASN A 387 16.32 -6.65 9.55
CA ASN A 387 16.52 -5.27 9.14
C ASN A 387 16.39 -4.36 10.37
N VAL A 388 17.41 -3.57 10.67
CA VAL A 388 17.26 -2.48 11.67
C VAL A 388 16.89 -1.22 10.92
N ILE A 389 15.74 -0.62 11.28
CA ILE A 389 15.11 0.47 10.53
C ILE A 389 15.12 1.78 11.32
N GLY A 390 14.94 2.88 10.60
CA GLY A 390 14.94 4.23 11.17
C GLY A 390 16.26 4.57 11.85
N GLY A 391 16.19 5.37 12.92
CA GLY A 391 17.36 5.77 13.72
C GLY A 391 17.73 4.79 14.83
N PHE A 392 17.14 3.59 14.89
CA PHE A 392 17.28 2.71 16.04
C PHE A 392 18.70 2.20 16.27
N TYR A 393 19.51 2.13 15.21
CA TYR A 393 20.94 1.85 15.33
C TYR A 393 21.62 2.73 16.37
N ASP A 394 21.24 4.00 16.51
CA ASP A 394 21.92 4.92 17.42
C ASP A 394 21.59 4.65 18.89
N THR A 395 20.45 4.03 19.17
CA THR A 395 19.92 3.87 20.54
C THR A 395 19.91 2.42 21.03
N ILE A 396 20.08 1.44 20.14
CA ILE A 396 20.07 0.01 20.49
C ILE A 396 21.13 -0.32 21.53
N GLN A 397 20.73 -1.06 22.56
CA GLN A 397 21.59 -1.50 23.65
C GLN A 397 21.94 -2.98 23.47
N ALA A 398 23.12 -3.39 23.94
CA ALA A 398 23.52 -4.80 23.88
C ALA A 398 22.61 -5.70 24.73
N ALA A 399 21.95 -5.12 25.75
CA ALA A 399 21.00 -5.80 26.62
C ALA A 399 19.56 -5.84 26.07
N ASP A 400 19.28 -5.21 24.94
CA ASP A 400 17.94 -5.29 24.33
C ASP A 400 17.67 -6.71 23.83
N GLU A 401 16.43 -7.15 24.02
CA GLU A 401 15.95 -8.47 23.60
C GLU A 401 14.68 -8.31 22.76
N PHE A 402 14.59 -9.06 21.66
CA PHE A 402 13.49 -8.98 20.69
C PHE A 402 12.92 -10.38 20.47
N ALA A 403 11.77 -10.68 21.07
CA ALA A 403 11.04 -11.94 20.86
C ALA A 403 10.26 -11.87 19.53
N ILE A 404 10.95 -12.17 18.43
CA ILE A 404 10.47 -12.01 17.05
C ILE A 404 9.52 -13.13 16.60
N VAL A 405 9.58 -14.29 17.26
CA VAL A 405 8.64 -15.38 17.11
C VAL A 405 8.16 -15.79 18.50
N THR A 406 6.86 -15.88 18.69
CA THR A 406 6.26 -16.42 19.92
C THR A 406 5.22 -17.48 19.59
N SER A 407 5.12 -18.52 20.42
CA SER A 407 4.21 -19.65 20.27
C SER A 407 3.66 -20.06 21.63
N GLU A 408 2.37 -20.41 21.68
CA GLU A 408 1.76 -21.01 22.89
C GLU A 408 1.99 -22.54 22.93
N HIS A 409 2.76 -23.08 21.97
CA HIS A 409 3.10 -24.50 21.81
C HIS A 409 4.60 -24.65 21.55
N PRO A 410 5.18 -25.87 21.60
CA PRO A 410 6.60 -26.04 21.33
C PRO A 410 7.03 -25.54 19.95
N LEU A 411 8.15 -24.81 19.91
CA LEU A 411 8.89 -24.56 18.69
C LEU A 411 9.68 -25.81 18.29
N ASN A 412 9.62 -26.17 17.02
CA ASN A 412 10.40 -27.26 16.43
C ASN A 412 11.25 -26.73 15.27
N GLY A 413 12.43 -27.30 15.07
CA GLY A 413 13.33 -26.87 13.98
C GLY A 413 14.11 -25.59 14.29
N SER A 414 14.72 -25.02 13.26
CA SER A 414 15.54 -23.80 13.32
C SER A 414 15.67 -23.20 11.92
N PHE A 415 15.92 -21.89 11.84
CA PHE A 415 16.31 -21.26 10.58
C PHE A 415 17.61 -21.88 10.05
N SER A 416 17.70 -22.04 8.74
CA SER A 416 18.81 -22.69 8.05
C SER A 416 20.11 -21.87 8.09
N ASN A 417 19.99 -20.55 8.23
CA ASN A 417 21.12 -19.62 8.23
C ASN A 417 21.65 -19.28 9.63
N VAL A 418 21.00 -19.73 10.70
CA VAL A 418 21.47 -19.47 12.08
C VAL A 418 20.98 -20.52 13.09
N ALA A 419 21.93 -21.16 13.76
CA ALA A 419 21.66 -22.09 14.86
C ALA A 419 21.46 -21.36 16.20
N SER A 420 20.86 -22.02 17.19
CA SER A 420 20.68 -21.42 18.52
C SER A 420 22.02 -21.09 19.18
N GLY A 421 22.16 -19.86 19.65
CA GLY A 421 23.37 -19.32 20.28
C GLY A 421 24.37 -18.71 19.31
N GLU A 422 24.18 -18.87 17.99
CA GLU A 422 25.03 -18.25 16.98
C GLU A 422 24.57 -16.82 16.66
N ARG A 423 25.44 -16.05 15.99
CA ARG A 423 25.15 -14.67 15.59
C ARG A 423 24.63 -14.61 14.15
N LEU A 424 23.55 -13.88 13.94
CA LEU A 424 23.03 -13.51 12.63
C LEU A 424 23.36 -12.05 12.34
N THR A 425 24.00 -11.78 11.21
CA THR A 425 24.29 -10.43 10.72
C THR A 425 23.01 -9.76 10.20
N THR A 426 22.83 -8.47 10.49
CA THR A 426 21.76 -7.66 9.90
C THR A 426 21.92 -7.60 8.38
N SER A 427 20.83 -7.44 7.64
CA SER A 427 20.82 -7.43 6.16
C SER A 427 21.79 -6.41 5.54
N ASP A 428 22.01 -5.29 6.22
CA ASP A 428 22.91 -4.20 5.82
C ASP A 428 24.36 -4.38 6.28
N GLY A 429 24.67 -5.46 7.00
CA GLY A 429 26.01 -5.79 7.48
C GLY A 429 26.53 -4.91 8.63
N ARG A 430 25.72 -4.01 9.20
CA ARG A 430 26.19 -3.04 10.22
C ARG A 430 26.21 -3.59 11.64
N GLY A 431 25.52 -4.69 11.88
CA GLY A 431 25.47 -5.31 13.20
C GLY A 431 25.12 -6.78 13.15
N SER A 432 25.01 -7.40 14.31
CA SER A 432 24.57 -8.78 14.45
C SER A 432 23.86 -9.00 15.77
N PHE A 433 23.01 -10.02 15.83
CA PHE A 433 22.32 -10.47 17.03
C PHE A 433 22.63 -11.93 17.32
N VAL A 434 22.74 -12.31 18.59
CA VAL A 434 22.64 -13.71 18.99
C VAL A 434 21.20 -14.15 18.79
N VAL A 435 21.00 -15.30 18.13
CA VAL A 435 19.67 -15.89 17.92
C VAL A 435 19.49 -17.05 18.90
N THR A 436 18.52 -16.94 19.79
CA THR A 436 18.21 -18.00 20.78
C THR A 436 16.84 -18.59 20.52
N TYR A 437 16.79 -19.90 20.37
CA TYR A 437 15.54 -20.66 20.28
C TYR A 437 15.23 -21.19 21.67
N THR A 438 14.18 -20.66 22.28
CA THR A 438 13.60 -21.21 23.50
C THR A 438 12.51 -22.21 23.12
N GLY A 439 11.96 -22.93 24.09
CA GLY A 439 10.87 -23.87 23.80
C GLY A 439 9.64 -23.24 23.14
N GLN A 440 9.46 -21.91 23.22
CA GLN A 440 8.27 -21.19 22.74
C GLN A 440 8.59 -19.88 22.00
N GLU A 441 9.86 -19.44 21.96
CA GLU A 441 10.24 -18.15 21.38
C GLU A 441 11.52 -18.24 20.56
N VAL A 442 11.62 -17.39 19.53
CA VAL A 442 12.91 -17.03 18.93
C VAL A 442 13.21 -15.61 19.37
N VAL A 443 14.35 -15.45 20.07
CA VAL A 443 14.77 -14.18 20.65
C VAL A 443 16.08 -13.73 19.99
N LEU A 444 16.09 -12.49 19.51
CA LEU A 444 17.31 -11.77 19.14
C LEU A 444 17.81 -11.02 20.37
N SER A 445 19.09 -11.15 20.69
CA SER A 445 19.69 -10.46 21.83
C SER A 445 21.17 -10.16 21.60
N GLY A 446 21.79 -9.46 22.56
CA GLY A 446 23.24 -9.33 22.58
C GLY A 446 23.78 -8.58 21.38
N PHE A 447 23.09 -7.54 20.90
CA PHE A 447 23.48 -6.81 19.69
C PHE A 447 24.95 -6.39 19.74
N GLU A 448 25.67 -6.65 18.65
CA GLU A 448 27.05 -6.19 18.45
C GLU A 448 27.13 -5.46 17.12
N VAL A 449 27.72 -4.26 17.17
CA VAL A 449 28.07 -3.51 15.96
C VAL A 449 29.19 -4.23 15.22
N ILE A 450 29.09 -4.30 13.90
CA ILE A 450 30.16 -4.81 13.05
C ILE A 450 31.02 -3.61 12.65
N PRO A 451 32.34 -3.63 12.93
CA PRO A 451 33.24 -2.57 12.50
C PRO A 451 33.22 -2.39 10.97
N GLU A 452 33.18 -1.14 10.54
CA GLU A 452 33.28 -0.71 9.16
C GLU A 452 34.64 -0.01 8.99
N SER A 453 35.29 -0.16 7.84
CA SER A 453 36.51 0.60 7.51
C SER A 453 36.17 1.94 6.86
N PHE A 454 37.08 2.91 6.99
CA PHE A 454 36.91 4.24 6.38
C PHE A 454 36.65 4.16 4.86
N SER A 455 37.37 3.27 4.16
CA SER A 455 37.17 3.06 2.72
C SER A 455 35.79 2.47 2.38
N SER A 456 35.28 1.53 3.17
CA SER A 456 33.93 0.98 3.00
C SER A 456 32.88 2.07 3.21
N TRP A 457 33.07 2.88 4.26
CA TRP A 457 32.19 3.98 4.60
C TRP A 457 32.13 5.03 3.47
N LEU A 458 33.29 5.42 2.91
CA LEU A 458 33.36 6.35 1.76
C LEU A 458 32.62 5.79 0.55
N SER A 459 32.78 4.49 0.25
CA SER A 459 32.10 3.84 -0.85
C SER A 459 30.58 3.82 -0.67
N ARG A 460 30.09 3.61 0.56
CA ARG A 460 28.66 3.59 0.86
C ARG A 460 28.00 4.96 0.64
N TYR A 461 28.72 6.05 0.92
CA TYR A 461 28.24 7.41 0.65
C TYR A 461 28.56 7.90 -0.77
N GLU A 462 29.13 7.03 -1.62
CA GLU A 462 29.47 7.32 -3.01
C GLU A 462 30.31 8.60 -3.17
N ILE A 463 31.26 8.83 -2.25
CA ILE A 463 32.07 10.05 -2.23
C ILE A 463 32.93 10.15 -3.50
N PRO A 464 32.81 11.24 -4.29
CA PRO A 464 33.58 11.38 -5.52
C PRO A 464 35.09 11.40 -5.26
N THR A 465 35.85 10.83 -6.20
CA THR A 465 37.31 10.91 -6.18
C THR A 465 37.78 12.36 -6.13
N GLY A 466 38.68 12.67 -5.19
CA GLY A 466 39.17 14.03 -4.94
C GLY A 466 38.36 14.81 -3.90
N GLN A 467 37.33 14.19 -3.33
CA GLN A 467 36.64 14.63 -2.12
C GLN A 467 36.62 13.52 -1.04
N ASP A 468 37.37 12.45 -1.26
CA ASP A 468 37.41 11.22 -0.48
C ASP A 468 38.57 11.17 0.53
N GLY A 469 39.36 12.24 0.65
CA GLY A 469 40.39 12.37 1.67
C GLY A 469 39.82 12.60 3.06
N GLY A 470 40.54 12.15 4.10
CA GLY A 470 40.09 12.26 5.49
C GLY A 470 39.84 13.70 5.96
N LEU A 471 40.52 14.70 5.37
CA LEU A 471 40.35 16.13 5.68
C LEU A 471 39.38 16.86 4.73
N ASP A 472 38.87 16.17 3.71
CA ASP A 472 37.92 16.78 2.78
C ASP A 472 36.55 16.97 3.47
N ASP A 473 35.83 17.97 3.01
CA ASP A 473 34.49 18.36 3.51
C ASP A 473 33.57 18.55 2.28
N PRO A 474 32.96 17.45 1.78
CA PRO A 474 32.18 17.48 0.54
C PRO A 474 30.93 18.36 0.62
N ASN A 475 30.32 18.49 1.80
CA ASN A 475 29.07 19.23 2.00
C ASN A 475 29.29 20.68 2.51
N GLY A 476 30.53 21.03 2.89
CA GLY A 476 30.92 22.37 3.30
C GLY A 476 30.40 22.78 4.68
N ASP A 477 30.06 21.82 5.54
CA ASP A 477 29.50 22.08 6.88
C ASP A 477 30.58 22.28 7.97
N GLY A 478 31.85 22.15 7.60
CA GLY A 478 33.00 22.29 8.47
C GLY A 478 33.40 21.00 9.19
N ILE A 479 32.77 19.86 8.86
CA ILE A 479 33.12 18.55 9.39
C ILE A 479 33.82 17.74 8.30
N THR A 480 35.06 17.34 8.59
CA THR A 480 35.86 16.52 7.68
C THR A 480 35.30 15.10 7.56
N ASN A 481 35.57 14.41 6.45
CA ASN A 481 35.17 13.01 6.25
C ASN A 481 35.60 12.10 7.41
N LEU A 482 36.83 12.26 7.93
CA LEU A 482 37.33 11.42 9.02
C LEU A 482 36.59 11.69 10.33
N GLU A 483 36.26 12.94 10.62
CA GLU A 483 35.38 13.28 11.75
C GLU A 483 33.96 12.74 11.53
N ALA A 484 33.39 12.89 10.34
CA ALA A 484 32.05 12.39 10.01
C ALA A 484 31.97 10.87 10.18
N TYR A 485 32.98 10.15 9.70
CA TYR A 485 33.13 8.71 9.86
C TYR A 485 33.25 8.31 11.34
N ALA A 486 34.15 8.95 12.08
CA ALA A 486 34.32 8.71 13.51
C ALA A 486 33.05 8.99 14.32
N ARG A 487 32.26 9.97 13.88
CA ARG A 487 30.99 10.37 14.48
C ARG A 487 29.79 9.66 13.87
N GLY A 488 29.95 8.73 12.92
CA GLY A 488 28.85 8.01 12.27
C GLY A 488 27.75 8.92 11.72
N ILE A 489 28.13 10.04 11.10
CA ILE A 489 27.21 11.00 10.46
C ILE A 489 27.44 11.04 8.95
N SER A 490 26.46 11.54 8.20
CA SER A 490 26.57 11.64 6.74
C SER A 490 27.59 12.72 6.33
N PRO A 491 28.56 12.41 5.45
CA PRO A 491 29.48 13.40 4.86
C PRO A 491 28.85 14.23 3.73
N VAL A 492 27.62 13.90 3.33
CA VAL A 492 26.90 14.51 2.21
C VAL A 492 25.51 14.98 2.63
N GLY A 493 24.92 15.92 1.88
CA GLY A 493 23.56 16.41 2.11
C GLY A 493 23.50 17.71 2.92
N THR A 494 22.46 17.87 3.73
CA THR A 494 22.25 19.07 4.57
C THR A 494 23.28 19.13 5.71
N THR A 495 23.53 20.34 6.23
CA THR A 495 24.49 20.59 7.30
C THR A 495 24.32 19.63 8.49
N SER A 496 25.39 18.94 8.85
CA SER A 496 25.43 17.98 9.96
C SER A 496 25.33 18.66 11.33
N PRO A 497 25.10 17.89 12.42
CA PRO A 497 25.11 18.44 13.77
C PRO A 497 26.44 19.13 14.07
N LYS A 498 26.36 20.40 14.48
CA LYS A 498 27.51 21.25 14.78
C LYS A 498 28.53 20.53 15.70
N PRO A 499 29.83 20.86 15.57
CA PRO A 499 30.86 20.32 16.44
C PRO A 499 30.53 20.49 17.93
N PRO A 500 31.07 19.63 18.80
CA PRO A 500 30.94 19.74 20.25
C PRO A 500 31.22 21.14 20.76
N VAL A 501 30.33 21.66 21.60
CA VAL A 501 30.53 22.95 22.30
C VAL A 501 30.93 22.67 23.73
N ALA A 502 32.06 23.24 24.14
CA ALA A 502 32.51 23.15 25.52
C ALA A 502 31.61 23.99 26.44
N VAL A 503 31.28 23.44 27.61
CA VAL A 503 30.39 24.05 28.60
C VAL A 503 31.15 24.22 29.91
N VAL A 504 30.93 25.35 30.60
CA VAL A 504 31.46 25.57 31.94
C VAL A 504 30.65 24.75 32.95
N SER A 505 31.30 23.84 33.65
CA SER A 505 30.72 23.01 34.70
C SER A 505 31.50 23.23 36.00
N GLY A 506 30.96 24.08 36.88
CA GLY A 506 31.66 24.47 38.11
C GLY A 506 32.93 25.26 37.82
N SER A 507 34.10 24.71 38.20
CA SER A 507 35.42 25.29 37.95
C SER A 507 36.07 24.80 36.65
N ASP A 508 35.40 23.95 35.89
CA ASP A 508 35.98 23.23 34.78
C ASP A 508 35.30 23.57 33.46
N LEU A 509 36.03 23.38 32.37
CA LEU A 509 35.52 23.38 31.01
C LEU A 509 35.34 21.92 30.57
N ALA A 510 34.10 21.52 30.34
CA ALA A 510 33.75 20.16 29.94
C ALA A 510 33.30 20.13 28.47
N VAL A 511 33.76 19.14 27.70
CA VAL A 511 33.29 18.90 26.33
C VAL A 511 33.13 17.40 26.12
N SER A 512 32.13 17.02 25.32
CA SER A 512 31.92 15.63 24.95
C SER A 512 31.58 15.50 23.47
N VAL A 513 31.96 14.37 22.87
CA VAL A 513 31.64 14.04 21.50
C VAL A 513 31.07 12.63 21.44
N SER A 514 29.95 12.45 20.71
CA SER A 514 29.42 11.12 20.40
C SER A 514 30.12 10.57 19.16
N THR A 515 30.63 9.35 19.28
CA THR A 515 31.40 8.63 18.25
C THR A 515 30.77 7.29 17.94
N SER A 516 30.90 6.85 16.70
CA SER A 516 30.48 5.52 16.25
C SER A 516 31.46 4.47 16.74
N ARG A 517 30.94 3.42 17.38
CA ARG A 517 31.68 2.19 17.71
C ARG A 517 31.94 1.32 16.48
N ALA A 518 31.25 1.59 15.36
CA ALA A 518 31.54 0.93 14.09
C ALA A 518 32.79 1.48 13.41
N ALA A 519 33.25 2.69 13.75
CA ALA A 519 34.38 3.31 13.07
C ALA A 519 35.70 2.64 13.47
N GLU A 520 36.21 1.77 12.61
CA GLU A 520 37.51 1.11 12.79
C GLU A 520 38.66 2.04 12.39
N GLY A 521 39.77 1.97 13.12
CA GLY A 521 41.01 2.63 12.74
C GLY A 521 40.99 4.15 12.87
N VAL A 522 40.14 4.73 13.73
CA VAL A 522 40.20 6.15 14.09
C VAL A 522 40.63 6.33 15.53
N ILE A 523 41.58 7.24 15.75
CA ILE A 523 41.99 7.69 17.07
C ILE A 523 41.35 9.05 17.33
N VAL A 524 40.57 9.13 18.41
CA VAL A 524 40.00 10.39 18.90
C VAL A 524 40.88 10.92 20.02
N LYS A 525 41.51 12.07 19.80
CA LYS A 525 42.33 12.74 20.82
C LYS A 525 41.61 13.97 21.33
N SER A 526 41.88 14.31 22.58
CA SER A 526 41.54 15.63 23.11
C SER A 526 42.76 16.53 23.07
N GLU A 527 42.54 17.81 22.82
CA GLU A 527 43.58 18.83 22.87
C GLU A 527 43.11 20.05 23.63
N VAL A 528 44.05 20.73 24.25
CA VAL A 528 43.80 21.93 25.05
C VAL A 528 44.68 23.09 24.59
N SER A 529 44.18 24.31 24.74
CA SER A 529 44.93 25.53 24.42
C SER A 529 44.59 26.68 25.36
N THR A 530 45.54 27.59 25.55
CA THR A 530 45.35 28.85 26.28
C THR A 530 45.16 30.06 25.35
N ASP A 531 45.50 29.92 24.06
CA ASP A 531 45.63 31.03 23.11
C ASP A 531 45.07 30.75 21.70
N LEU A 532 44.48 29.57 21.46
CA LEU A 532 44.00 29.07 20.14
C LEU A 532 45.08 28.82 19.10
N VAL A 533 46.35 29.07 19.41
CA VAL A 533 47.48 28.92 18.48
C VAL A 533 48.30 27.67 18.84
N ASN A 534 48.66 27.54 20.11
CA ASN A 534 49.45 26.43 20.62
C ASN A 534 48.52 25.40 21.26
N TRP A 535 48.49 24.21 20.68
CA TRP A 535 47.69 23.07 21.15
C TRP A 535 48.62 22.00 21.73
N THR A 536 48.19 21.41 22.84
CA THR A 536 48.86 20.27 23.48
C THR A 536 47.84 19.19 23.79
N ASP A 537 48.30 17.94 23.90
CA ASP A 537 47.46 16.82 24.31
C ASP A 537 46.68 17.13 25.59
N GLY A 538 45.37 16.90 25.53
CA GLY A 538 44.47 17.02 26.65
C GLY A 538 44.40 15.73 27.47
N PRO A 539 43.54 15.70 28.51
CA PRO A 539 43.30 14.48 29.26
C PRO A 539 42.69 13.39 28.38
N THR A 540 42.96 12.13 28.69
CA THR A 540 42.30 11.00 28.04
C THR A 540 40.79 11.11 28.21
N ALA A 541 40.05 10.97 27.11
CA ALA A 541 38.60 10.99 27.15
C ALA A 541 38.06 9.79 27.93
N THR A 542 37.05 10.03 28.75
CA THR A 542 36.29 8.97 29.42
C THR A 542 35.13 8.59 28.52
N ASP A 543 34.99 7.31 28.21
CA ASP A 543 33.82 6.77 27.50
C ASP A 543 32.73 6.41 28.51
N THR A 544 31.52 6.92 28.31
CA THR A 544 30.36 6.60 29.16
C THR A 544 29.37 5.61 28.54
N GLU A 545 29.71 4.99 27.41
CA GLU A 545 28.89 3.99 26.69
C GLU A 545 27.43 4.42 26.50
N GLU A 546 27.14 5.15 25.42
CA GLU A 546 25.78 5.66 25.14
C GLU A 546 24.85 4.57 24.62
N SER A 547 25.37 3.68 23.76
CA SER A 547 24.63 2.55 23.21
C SER A 547 25.59 1.47 22.72
N ALA A 548 25.07 0.39 22.16
CA ALA A 548 25.91 -0.65 21.56
C ALA A 548 26.65 -0.17 20.30
N THR A 549 26.20 0.92 19.67
CA THR A 549 26.83 1.51 18.47
C THR A 549 27.48 2.87 18.75
N ARG A 550 27.22 3.50 19.89
CA ARG A 550 27.70 4.85 20.21
C ARG A 550 28.50 4.91 21.51
N SER A 551 29.56 5.69 21.47
CA SER A 551 30.35 6.07 22.65
C SER A 551 30.25 7.57 22.84
N VAL A 552 30.13 8.03 24.08
CA VAL A 552 30.26 9.47 24.41
C VAL A 552 31.59 9.66 25.09
N LEU A 553 32.51 10.29 24.36
CA LEU A 553 33.86 10.59 24.81
C LEU A 553 33.86 11.97 25.47
N GLY A 554 34.02 12.00 26.79
CA GLY A 554 34.01 13.23 27.59
C GLY A 554 35.38 13.61 28.16
N ILE A 555 35.68 14.90 28.19
CA ILE A 555 36.81 15.46 28.95
C ILE A 555 36.35 16.62 29.82
N SER A 556 37.03 16.82 30.96
CA SER A 556 36.88 17.98 31.85
C SER A 556 38.26 18.54 32.17
N VAL A 557 38.46 19.85 31.99
CA VAL A 557 39.73 20.52 32.27
C VAL A 557 39.53 21.72 33.22
N PRO A 558 40.39 21.91 34.23
CA PRO A 558 40.24 23.03 35.16
C PRO A 558 40.44 24.41 34.51
N MET A 559 39.53 25.34 34.76
CA MET A 559 39.61 26.74 34.32
C MET A 559 40.48 27.56 35.29
N ALA A 560 41.79 27.29 35.33
CA ALA A 560 42.71 28.11 36.11
C ALA A 560 42.98 29.47 35.42
N PRO A 561 43.33 30.55 36.15
CA PRO A 561 43.64 31.86 35.57
C PRO A 561 44.76 31.85 34.49
N SER A 562 45.66 30.87 34.58
CA SER A 562 46.72 30.56 33.61
C SER A 562 46.55 29.18 32.94
N GLY A 563 45.40 28.53 33.14
CA GLY A 563 45.09 27.20 32.63
C GLY A 563 44.42 27.24 31.25
N PRO A 564 44.13 26.06 30.66
CA PRO A 564 43.46 25.95 29.36
C PRO A 564 42.14 26.71 29.33
N LYS A 565 41.91 27.41 28.21
CA LYS A 565 40.67 28.17 27.95
C LYS A 565 39.87 27.58 26.80
N PHE A 566 40.52 26.74 26.00
CA PHE A 566 39.95 26.11 24.82
C PHE A 566 40.24 24.62 24.88
N VAL A 567 39.25 23.84 24.45
CA VAL A 567 39.31 22.39 24.34
C VAL A 567 38.74 22.01 22.98
N ARG A 568 39.29 20.96 22.37
CA ARG A 568 38.72 20.35 21.16
C ARG A 568 38.99 18.86 21.13
N PHE A 569 38.27 18.17 20.25
CA PHE A 569 38.62 16.83 19.80
C PHE A 569 39.26 16.90 18.43
N THR A 570 40.23 16.03 18.18
CA THR A 570 40.82 15.79 16.86
C THR A 570 40.67 14.31 16.50
N PHE A 571 40.53 14.04 15.20
CA PHE A 571 40.31 12.72 14.64
C PHE A 571 41.47 12.40 13.72
N GLU A 572 42.14 11.28 13.97
CA GLU A 572 43.31 10.85 13.22
C GLU A 572 43.15 9.40 12.77
N GLU A 573 43.67 9.04 11.60
CA GLU A 573 43.76 7.64 11.20
C GLU A 573 44.73 6.90 12.12
N GLY A 574 44.28 5.78 12.68
CA GLY A 574 45.12 4.85 13.40
C GLY A 574 46.13 4.22 12.46
N SER A 575 47.40 4.16 12.86
CA SER A 575 48.37 3.34 12.13
C SER A 575 47.95 1.87 12.22
N PRO A 576 47.97 1.11 11.11
CA PRO A 576 47.55 -0.29 11.09
C PRO A 576 48.39 -1.21 11.98
#